data_AF-Q0FQV1-F1
#
_entry.id   AF-Q0FQV1-F1
#
_cell.length_a   1.000
_cell.length_b   1.000
_cell.length_c   1.000
_cell.angle_alpha   90.00
_cell.angle_beta   90.00
_cell.angle_gamma   90.00
#
_symmetry.space_group_name_H-M   'P 1'
#
loop_
_entity.id
_entity.type
_entity.pdbx_description
1 polymer ?
#
loop_
_entity_poly.entity_id
_entity_poly.type
_entity_poly.pdbx_seq_one_letter_code
_entity_poly.pdbx_strand_id
1 'polypeptide(L)' 'MGQRDLRRLLIIGAMSAIQAAQKRGGAPDGSWLARMLARKPKMLVAVALANKMARMAWAIMAHGGVYETPANA' A
#
# COMPACT_ATOMS: atom_id res chain seq x y z
N MET A 1 21.91 4.71 5.07
CA MET A 1 20.93 3.93 5.88
C MET A 1 19.58 4.62 5.79
N GLY A 2 18.50 3.90 5.45
CA GLY A 2 17.15 4.49 5.36
C GLY A 2 16.57 4.82 6.74
N GLN A 3 15.75 5.87 6.83
CA GLN A 3 15.15 6.31 8.10
C GLN A 3 14.12 5.28 8.59
N ARG A 4 14.42 4.65 9.74
CA ARG A 4 13.60 3.56 10.31
C ARG A 4 12.18 4.00 10.62
N ASP A 5 12.00 5.25 11.03
CA ASP A 5 10.70 5.82 11.39
C ASP A 5 9.79 5.98 10.18
N LEU A 6 10.30 6.46 9.04
CA LEU A 6 9.54 6.52 7.79
C LEU A 6 9.05 5.14 7.35
N ARG A 7 9.92 4.13 7.42
CA ARG A 7 9.52 2.75 7.11
C ARG A 7 8.41 2.27 8.03
N ARG A 8 8.51 2.54 9.34
CA ARG A 8 7.49 2.17 10.33
C ARG A 8 6.16 2.87 10.03
N LEU A 9 6.18 4.17 9.74
CA LEU A 9 4.99 4.94 9.40
C LEU A 9 4.31 4.43 8.12
N LEU A 10 5.08 4.10 7.08
CA LEU A 10 4.55 3.53 5.85
C LEU A 10 3.89 2.16 6.07
N ILE A 11 4.49 1.30 6.91
CA ILE A 11 3.91 0.00 7.26
C ILE A 11 2.61 0.18 8.06
N ILE A 12 2.58 1.11 9.02
CA ILE A 12 1.37 1.43 9.78
C ILE A 12 0.27 1.96 8.85
N GLY A 13 0.60 2.87 7.93
CA GLY A 13 -0.34 3.37 6.92
C GLY A 13 -0.89 2.28 6.02
N ALA A 14 -0.03 1.37 5.56
CA ALA A 14 -0.44 0.21 4.78
C ALA A 14 -1.38 -0.72 5.57
N MET A 15 -1.10 -0.96 6.85
CA MET A 15 -1.98 -1.72 7.73
C MET A 15 -3.35 -1.06 7.90
N SER A 16 -3.39 0.25 8.09
CA SER A 16 -4.64 1.00 8.17
C SER A 16 -5.48 0.87 6.88
N ALA A 17 -4.85 0.91 5.71
CA ALA A 17 -5.53 0.69 4.43
C ALA A 17 -6.09 -0.73 4.31
N ILE A 18 -5.33 -1.75 4.73
CA ILE A 18 -5.77 -3.15 4.75
C ILE A 18 -6.95 -3.35 5.72
N GLN A 19 -6.92 -2.69 6.89
CA GLN A 19 -8.02 -2.73 7.86
C GLN A 19 -9.26 -2.03 7.31
N ALA A 20 -9.10 -0.88 6.64
CA ALA A 20 -10.21 -0.16 6.01
C ALA A 20 -10.88 -1.00 4.90
N ALA A 21 -10.10 -1.70 4.08
CA ALA A 21 -10.64 -2.62 3.07
C ALA A 21 -11.45 -3.76 3.72
N GLN A 22 -10.90 -4.41 4.75
CA GLN A 22 -11.63 -5.46 5.49
C GLN A 22 -12.95 -4.95 6.10
N LYS A 23 -12.96 -3.74 6.68
CA LYS A 23 -14.17 -3.12 7.23
C LYS A 23 -15.26 -2.86 6.18
N ARG A 24 -14.88 -2.69 4.90
CA ARG A 24 -15.80 -2.44 3.78
C ARG A 24 -16.28 -3.72 3.09
N GLY A 25 -16.11 -4.88 3.71
CA GLY A 25 -16.48 -6.18 3.14
C GLY A 25 -15.34 -6.91 2.43
N GLY A 26 -14.12 -6.38 2.48
CA GLY A 26 -12.94 -7.00 1.86
C GLY A 26 -12.24 -6.06 0.86
N ALA A 27 -11.08 -6.50 0.39
CA ALA A 27 -10.46 -5.87 -0.78
C ALA A 27 -11.28 -6.22 -2.03
N PRO A 28 -11.41 -5.32 -3.02
CA PRO A 28 -12.20 -5.59 -4.22
C PRO A 28 -11.80 -6.92 -4.89
N ASP A 29 -12.78 -7.69 -5.33
CA ASP A 29 -12.54 -8.99 -5.97
C ASP A 29 -11.66 -8.83 -7.21
N GLY A 30 -10.69 -9.73 -7.37
CA GLY A 30 -9.67 -9.65 -8.42
C GLY A 30 -8.55 -8.63 -8.19
N SER A 31 -8.68 -7.72 -7.21
CA SER A 31 -7.63 -6.75 -6.91
C SER A 31 -6.33 -7.42 -6.48
N TRP A 32 -5.20 -6.76 -6.73
CA TRP A 32 -3.88 -7.23 -6.25
C TRP A 32 -3.88 -7.47 -4.74
N LEU A 33 -4.57 -6.62 -3.98
CA LEU A 33 -4.63 -6.73 -2.52
C LEU A 33 -5.42 -7.98 -2.08
N ALA A 34 -6.59 -8.24 -2.69
CA ALA A 34 -7.37 -9.44 -2.43
C ALA A 34 -6.57 -10.71 -2.74
N ARG A 35 -5.93 -10.77 -3.91
CA ARG A 35 -5.08 -11.92 -4.31
C ARG A 35 -3.89 -12.13 -3.37
N MET A 36 -3.31 -11.05 -2.84
CA MET A 36 -2.19 -11.16 -1.90
C MET A 36 -2.64 -11.62 -0.52
N LEU A 37 -3.73 -11.06 0.01
CA LEU A 37 -4.28 -11.45 1.30
C LEU A 37 -4.77 -12.91 1.32
N ALA A 38 -5.19 -13.45 0.17
CA ALA A 38 -5.54 -14.87 0.04
C ALA A 38 -4.32 -15.81 0.14
N ARG A 39 -3.10 -15.34 -0.16
CA ARG A 39 -1.90 -16.19 -0.29
C ARG A 39 -0.83 -15.96 0.77
N LYS A 40 -0.83 -14.80 1.43
CA LYS A 40 0.26 -14.39 2.34
C LYS A 40 -0.29 -13.78 3.62
N PRO A 41 0.43 -13.92 4.75
CA PRO A 41 0.06 -13.29 6.00
C PRO A 41 0.04 -11.76 5.87
N LYS A 42 -0.88 -11.12 6.61
CA LYS A 42 -1.18 -9.68 6.52
C LYS A 42 0.04 -8.79 6.62
N MET A 43 1.00 -9.12 7.49
CA MET A 43 2.25 -8.35 7.66
C MET A 43 3.10 -8.30 6.38
N LEU A 44 3.23 -9.40 5.66
CA LEU A 44 4.00 -9.41 4.40
C LEU A 44 3.30 -8.59 3.32
N VAL A 45 1.97 -8.65 3.28
CA VAL A 45 1.18 -7.84 2.36
C VAL A 45 1.28 -6.35 2.69
N ALA A 46 1.27 -5.99 3.98
CA ALA A 46 1.45 -4.62 4.43
C ALA A 46 2.83 -4.06 4.06
N VAL A 47 3.89 -4.85 4.22
CA VAL A 47 5.25 -4.45 3.80
C VAL A 47 5.31 -4.23 2.28
N ALA A 48 4.72 -5.12 1.49
CA ALA A 48 4.66 -4.96 0.05
C ALA A 48 3.86 -3.71 -0.36
N LEU A 49 2.73 -3.46 0.29
CA LEU A 49 1.90 -2.27 0.07
C LEU A 49 2.64 -0.99 0.46
N ALA A 50 3.34 -0.98 1.60
CA ALA A 50 4.18 0.13 2.05
C ALA A 50 5.28 0.45 1.02
N ASN A 51 5.92 -0.57 0.45
CA ASN A 51 6.91 -0.38 -0.61
C ASN A 51 6.28 0.19 -1.89
N LYS A 52 5.05 -0.22 -2.25
CA LYS A 52 4.30 0.38 -3.36
C LYS A 52 4.03 1.87 -3.10
N MET A 53 3.55 2.20 -1.90
CA MET A 53 3.32 3.59 -1.47
C MET A 53 4.59 4.44 -1.51
N ALA A 54 5.71 3.89 -1.05
CA ALA A 54 7.00 4.55 -1.09
C ALA A 54 7.43 4.90 -2.52
N ARG A 55 7.25 3.98 -3.48
CA ARG A 55 7.54 4.26 -4.89
C ARG A 55 6.63 5.32 -5.50
N MET A 56 5.34 5.32 -5.16
CA MET A 56 4.40 6.35 -5.62
C MET A 56 4.79 7.72 -5.08
N ALA A 57 5.06 7.82 -3.78
CA ALA A 57 5.54 9.06 -3.17
C ALA A 57 6.87 9.52 -3.78
N TRP A 58 7.81 8.60 -3.99
CA TRP A 58 9.08 8.91 -4.64
C TRP A 58 8.88 9.44 -6.06
N ALA A 59 8.02 8.82 -6.88
CA ALA A 59 7.77 9.28 -8.24
C ALA A 59 7.21 10.71 -8.26
N ILE A 60 6.26 11.02 -7.36
CA ILE A 60 5.69 12.36 -7.20
C ILE A 60 6.76 13.36 -6.75
N MET A 61 7.60 13.00 -5.79
CA MET A 61 8.67 13.89 -5.29
C MET A 61 9.80 14.10 -6.33
N ALA A 62 10.13 13.07 -7.11
CA ALA A 62 11.24 13.09 -8.07
C ALA A 62 10.87 13.74 -9.40
N HIS A 63 9.63 13.56 -9.85
CA HIS A 63 9.16 14.03 -11.16
C HIS A 63 8.12 15.14 -11.08
N GLY A 64 7.65 15.50 -9.88
CA GLY A 64 6.48 16.34 -9.70
C GLY A 64 5.18 15.60 -10.01
N GLY A 65 4.07 16.34 -10.04
CA GLY A 65 2.74 15.80 -10.33
C GLY A 65 1.86 15.60 -9.11
N VAL A 66 0.64 15.12 -9.35
CA VAL A 66 -0.37 14.87 -8.32
C VAL A 66 -0.62 13.37 -8.24
N TYR A 67 -0.94 12.86 -7.05
CA TYR A 67 -1.33 11.47 -6.90
C TYR A 67 -2.60 11.18 -7.69
N GLU A 68 -2.51 10.25 -8.63
CA GLU A 68 -3.65 9.71 -9.37
C GLU A 68 -3.99 8.31 -8.86
N THR A 69 -5.29 8.03 -8.70
CA THR A 69 -5.72 6.70 -8.29
C THR A 69 -5.48 5.73 -9.45
N PRO A 70 -4.76 4.60 -9.24
CA PRO A 70 -4.36 3.69 -10.32
C PRO A 70 -5.50 2.83 -10.89
N ALA A 71 -6.74 3.33 -10.84
CA ALA A 71 -7.93 2.73 -11.44
C ALA A 71 -8.30 3.38 -12.80
N ASN A 72 -7.55 4.41 -13.23
CA ASN A 72 -7.79 5.16 -14.47
C ASN A 72 -6.82 4.77 -15.61
N ALA A 73 -6.37 3.51 -15.69
CA ALA A 73 -5.60 2.98 -16.82
C ALA A 73 -6.23 1.70 -17.35
#